data_AF-A0A357I3H1-F1
#
_entry.id   AF-A0A357I3H1-F1
#
_cell.length_a   1.000
_cell.length_b   1.000
_cell.length_c   1.000
_cell.angle_alpha   90.00
_cell.angle_beta   90.00
_cell.angle_gamma   90.00
#
_symmetry.space_group_name_H-M   'P 1'
#
loop_
_entity.id
_entity.type
_entity.pdbx_description
1 polymer ?
#
loop_
_entity_poly.entity_id
_entity_poly.type
_entity_poly.pdbx_seq_one_letter_code
_entity_poly.pdbx_strand_id
1 'polypeptide(L)' 'AGNTLGVVVGNYSRELEKLRKYPRVYFAEQEHAAGIIEGIQYYNFLDQITIPNEKLTASEDD' A
#
# COMPACT_ATOMS: atom_id res chain seq x y z
N ALA A 1 1.88 -10.93 -12.73
CA ALA A 1 0.92 -10.30 -11.79
C ALA A 1 1.05 -8.79 -11.92
N GLY A 2 -0.03 -8.02 -11.68
CA GLY A 2 0.00 -6.55 -11.85
C GLY A 2 0.84 -5.86 -10.77
N ASN A 3 1.59 -4.83 -11.16
CA ASN A 3 2.53 -4.08 -10.29
C ASN A 3 1.88 -2.86 -9.60
N THR A 4 0.56 -2.85 -9.44
CA THR A 4 -0.18 -1.68 -8.95
C THR A 4 -0.05 -1.54 -7.44
N LEU A 5 0.13 -0.30 -6.98
CA LEU A 5 0.11 0.08 -5.56
C LEU A 5 -1.27 0.63 -5.21
N GLY A 6 -1.86 0.14 -4.13
CA GLY A 6 -3.22 0.50 -3.70
C GLY A 6 -3.22 1.19 -2.34
N VAL A 7 -4.11 2.16 -2.16
CA VAL A 7 -4.33 2.85 -0.89
C VAL A 7 -5.81 2.74 -0.53
N VAL A 8 -6.10 2.32 0.69
CA VAL A 8 -7.44 2.34 1.29
C VAL A 8 -7.44 3.43 2.36
N VAL A 9 -8.25 4.47 2.16
CA VAL A 9 -8.33 5.63 3.07
C VAL A 9 -9.15 5.30 4.32
N GLY A 10 -8.87 5.95 5.45
CA GLY A 10 -9.36 5.58 6.78
C GLY A 10 -10.89 5.47 6.92
N ASN A 11 -11.66 6.22 6.12
CA ASN A 11 -13.12 6.18 6.10
C ASN A 11 -13.70 5.06 5.21
N TYR A 12 -13.04 3.89 5.17
CA TYR A 12 -13.44 2.75 4.35
C TYR A 12 -14.53 1.88 4.98
N SER A 13 -15.26 1.13 4.16
CA SER A 13 -16.23 0.12 4.63
C SER A 13 -15.53 -1.20 4.97
N ARG A 14 -15.99 -1.91 6.01
CA ARG A 14 -15.42 -3.18 6.51
C ARG A 14 -15.25 -4.27 5.43
N GLU A 15 -15.99 -4.20 4.32
CA GLU A 15 -15.82 -5.12 3.20
C GLU A 15 -14.43 -5.09 2.55
N LEU A 16 -13.69 -3.98 2.71
CA LEU A 16 -12.34 -3.83 2.18
C LEU A 16 -11.26 -4.46 3.07
N GLU A 17 -11.57 -4.88 4.30
CA GLU A 17 -10.61 -5.54 5.22
C GLU A 17 -9.87 -6.73 4.58
N LYS A 18 -10.58 -7.46 3.70
CA LYS A 18 -10.02 -8.58 2.93
C LYS A 18 -8.81 -8.20 2.07
N LEU A 19 -8.61 -6.91 1.78
CA LEU A 19 -7.49 -6.40 0.99
C LEU A 19 -6.19 -6.30 1.79
N ARG A 20 -6.22 -6.36 3.13
CA ARG A 20 -5.02 -6.30 3.99
C ARG A 20 -4.01 -7.42 3.72
N LYS A 21 -4.46 -8.53 3.13
CA LYS A 21 -3.59 -9.64 2.74
C LYS A 21 -2.67 -9.33 1.56
N TYR A 22 -2.96 -8.26 0.79
CA TYR A 22 -2.14 -7.88 -0.36
C TYR A 22 -1.02 -6.95 0.11
N PRO A 23 0.26 -7.33 -0.06
CA PRO A 23 1.39 -6.54 0.48
C PRO A 23 1.50 -5.15 -0.16
N ARG A 24 0.98 -4.98 -1.38
CA ARG A 24 0.96 -3.71 -2.12
C ARG A 24 -0.30 -2.87 -1.87
N VAL A 25 -1.10 -3.21 -0.85
CA VAL A 25 -2.24 -2.41 -0.42
C VAL A 25 -1.95 -1.84 0.97
N TYR A 26 -1.87 -0.52 1.04
CA TYR A 26 -1.72 0.23 2.27
C TYR A 26 -3.08 0.70 2.79
N PHE A 27 -3.31 0.57 4.09
CA PHE A 27 -4.48 1.09 4.77
C PHE A 27 -4.04 2.33 5.54
N ALA A 28 -4.46 3.49 5.05
CA ALA A 28 -4.12 4.77 5.64
C ALA A 28 -4.90 5.01 6.94
N GLU A 29 -4.29 5.74 7.87
CA GLU A 29 -4.93 6.19 9.10
C GLU A 29 -5.85 7.40 8.83
N GLN A 30 -5.46 8.28 7.91
CA GLN A 30 -6.22 9.48 7.57
C GLN A 30 -7.39 9.19 6.62
N GLU A 31 -8.46 9.98 6.75
CA GLU A 31 -9.67 9.88 5.92
C GLU A 31 -9.60 10.74 4.65
N HIS A 32 -10.42 10.38 3.66
CA HIS A 32 -10.62 11.15 2.43
C HIS A 32 -9.31 11.52 1.70
N ALA A 33 -9.15 12.80 1.32
CA ALA A 33 -7.98 13.27 0.60
C ALA A 33 -6.68 13.18 1.43
N ALA A 34 -6.78 13.32 2.75
CA ALA A 34 -5.61 13.21 3.63
C ALA A 34 -5.03 11.78 3.57
N GLY A 35 -5.88 10.75 3.54
CA GLY A 35 -5.43 9.36 3.36
C GLY A 35 -4.77 9.10 2.00
N ILE A 36 -5.17 9.81 0.94
CA ILE A 36 -4.52 9.71 -0.37
C ILE A 36 -3.10 10.27 -0.29
N ILE A 37 -2.92 11.44 0.35
CA ILE A 37 -1.62 12.07 0.55
C ILE A 37 -0.71 11.17 1.40
N GLU A 38 -1.25 10.57 2.46
CA GLU A 38 -0.54 9.60 3.29
C GLU A 38 -0.05 8.42 2.47
N GLY A 39 -0.89 7.86 1.59
CA GLY A 39 -0.48 6.78 0.68
C GLY A 39 0.61 7.18 -0.33
N ILE A 40 0.54 8.41 -0.85
CA ILE A 40 1.60 8.98 -1.71
C ILE A 40 2.93 9.04 -0.96
N GLN A 41 2.92 9.46 0.31
CA GLN A 41 4.10 9.51 1.17
C GLN A 41 4.60 8.12 1.52
N TYR A 42 3.70 7.20 1.87
CA TYR A 42 4.02 5.82 2.25
C TYR A 42 4.78 5.07 1.14
N TYR A 43 4.37 5.24 -0.11
CA TYR A 43 5.05 4.65 -1.28
C TYR A 43 6.18 5.49 -1.84
N ASN A 44 6.49 6.64 -1.23
CA ASN A 44 7.46 7.61 -1.73
C ASN A 44 7.23 7.95 -3.23
N PHE A 45 5.98 8.20 -3.60
CA PHE A 45 5.52 8.18 -4.99
C PHE A 45 6.13 9.27 -5.87
N LEU A 46 6.47 10.42 -5.28
CA LEU A 46 6.99 11.59 -5.99
C LEU A 46 8.51 11.57 -6.19
N ASP A 47 9.21 10.64 -5.52
CA ASP A 47 10.66 10.50 -5.63
C ASP A 47 10.99 9.09 -6.18
N GLN A 48 11.35 8.17 -5.29
CA GLN A 48 11.70 6.80 -5.63
C GLN A 48 10.67 5.87 -5.00
N ILE A 49 9.85 5.24 -5.85
CA ILE A 49 8.82 4.28 -5.41
C ILE A 49 9.42 3.23 -4.49
N THR A 50 8.89 3.14 -3.27
CA THR A 50 9.21 2.10 -2.29
C THR A 50 7.99 1.26 -2.01
N ILE A 51 8.19 0.01 -1.59
CA ILE A 51 7.09 -0.89 -1.19
C ILE A 51 7.45 -1.45 0.19
N PRO A 52 7.15 -0.71 1.27
CA PRO A 52 7.66 -1.04 2.61
C PRO A 52 7.20 -2.41 3.13
N ASN A 53 6.03 -2.88 2.68
CA ASN A 53 5.45 -4.16 3.08
C ASN A 53 5.88 -5.35 2.20
N GLU A 54 6.59 -5.11 1.10
CA GLU A 54 7.12 -6.20 0.28
C GLU A 54 8.44 -6.63 0.89
N LYS A 55 8.40 -7.74 1.64
CA LYS A 55 9.64 -8.45 1.97
C LYS A 55 10.26 -8.85 0.64
N LEU A 56 11.47 -8.34 0.37
CA LEU A 56 12.34 -8.92 -0.64
C LEU A 56 12.45 -10.40 -0.26
N THR A 57 11.71 -11.27 -0.94
CA THR A 57 12.18 -12.63 -1.13
C THR A 57 13.41 -12.43 -2.00
N ALA A 58 14.56 -12.20 -1.37
CA ALA A 58 15.80 -12.58 -2.00
C ALA A 58 15.55 -14.00 -2.50
N SER A 59 15.66 -14.17 -3.81
CA SER A 59 15.64 -15.46 -4.47
C SER A 59 16.61 -16.37 -3.72
N GLU A 60 16.10 -17.14 -2.76
CA GLU A 60 16.66 -18.42 -2.40
C GLU A 60 16.27 -19.32 -3.56
N ASP A 61 17.27 -19.59 -4.40
CA ASP A 61 17.56 -20.87 -5.04
C ASP A 61 18.09 -20.69 -6.47
N ASP A 62 19.31 -21.19 -6.61
CA ASP A 62 20.10 -21.48 -7.81
C ASP A 62 19.38 -22.32 -8.88
#